data_AF-A0A4Q7DNP3-F1
#
_entry.id   AF-A0A4Q7DNP3-F1
#
_cell.length_a   1.000
_cell.length_b   1.000
_cell.length_c   1.000
_cell.angle_alpha   90.00
_cell.angle_beta   90.00
_cell.angle_gamma   90.00
#
_symmetry.space_group_name_H-M   'P 1'
#
loop_
_entity.id
_entity.type
_entity.pdbx_description
1 polymer ?
#
loop_
_entity_poly.entity_id
_entity_poly.type
_entity_poly.pdbx_seq_one_letter_code
_entity_poly.pdbx_strand_id
1 'polypeptide(L)'
;MDNKKINVEFTNFEKIYYDLLSKRVKLKFDDFHKEKEGGGKGTQIDFYPEDRSLLNSIINNNRSKEKFLIPQRFADRMVEDEIFSDGKELYWGTSNEIGQYFDDLIIALLKDVHDSDYFKSKLIGDNYFKDGRIGNFYLHLSRYDPNRIKILRKSFDLFIQNEIEKYFIEEKDGVFDIEKKVDFVKKSNLDNYLTSKQLPDKLKTYVEEVIILFLNSFYLELLSK
;
A
#
# COMPACT_ATOMS: atom_id res chain seq x y z
N MET A 1 28.56 -7.24 -8.29
CA MET A 1 27.87 -5.93 -8.26
C MET A 1 27.11 -5.89 -6.96
N ASP A 2 27.41 -4.93 -6.08
CA ASP A 2 26.65 -4.78 -4.83
C ASP A 2 25.17 -4.59 -5.15
N ASN A 3 24.35 -5.53 -4.68
CA ASN A 3 22.89 -5.40 -4.68
C ASN A 3 22.51 -4.29 -3.69
N LYS A 4 22.79 -3.04 -4.04
CA LYS A 4 22.21 -1.90 -3.35
C LYS A 4 20.69 -2.06 -3.49
N LYS A 5 20.02 -2.25 -2.36
CA LYS A 5 18.56 -2.25 -2.26
C LYS A 5 18.11 -0.90 -1.77
N ILE A 6 16.85 -0.58 -1.98
CA ILE A 6 16.27 0.63 -1.40
C ILE A 6 16.30 0.53 0.13
N ASN A 7 16.94 1.52 0.76
CA ASN A 7 17.02 1.62 2.21
C ASN A 7 16.42 2.96 2.66
N VAL A 8 15.10 3.00 2.74
CA VAL A 8 14.33 4.16 3.21
C VAL A 8 13.31 3.73 4.26
N GLU A 9 12.93 4.65 5.14
CA GLU A 9 11.72 4.53 5.97
C GLU A 9 10.52 5.03 5.17
N PHE A 10 9.41 4.29 5.15
CA PHE A 10 8.20 4.63 4.39
C PHE A 10 7.23 5.49 5.22
N THR A 11 7.75 6.56 5.83
CA THR A 11 7.02 7.32 6.85
C THR A 11 5.74 7.98 6.32
N ASN A 12 5.76 8.52 5.09
CA ASN A 12 4.57 9.13 4.50
C ASN A 12 3.52 8.07 4.17
N PHE A 13 3.93 6.93 3.58
CA PHE A 13 3.03 5.83 3.27
C PHE A 13 2.40 5.26 4.54
N GLU A 14 3.21 4.90 5.54
CA GLU A 14 2.77 4.32 6.81
C GLU A 14 1.81 5.26 7.56
N LYS A 15 2.05 6.58 7.48
CA LYS A 15 1.14 7.60 8.03
C LYS A 15 -0.25 7.51 7.44
N ILE A 16 -0.37 7.49 6.11
CA ILE A 16 -1.68 7.43 5.44
C ILE A 16 -2.33 6.06 5.67
N TYR A 17 -1.56 4.98 5.51
CA TYR A 17 -2.03 3.62 5.74
C TYR A 17 -2.65 3.45 7.13
N TYR A 18 -1.97 3.91 8.17
CA TYR A 18 -2.47 3.78 9.53
C TYR A 18 -3.64 4.71 9.85
N ASP A 19 -3.69 5.91 9.25
CA ASP A 19 -4.87 6.78 9.35
C ASP A 19 -6.12 6.11 8.80
N LEU A 20 -5.99 5.41 7.66
CA LEU A 20 -7.09 4.67 7.03
C LEU A 20 -7.52 3.49 7.89
N LEU A 21 -6.56 2.67 8.33
CA LEU A 21 -6.80 1.52 9.22
C LEU A 21 -7.50 1.96 10.52
N SER A 22 -7.00 3.01 11.16
CA SER A 22 -7.56 3.57 12.40
C SER A 22 -9.02 4.01 12.20
N LYS A 23 -9.29 4.81 11.17
CA LYS A 23 -10.65 5.28 10.85
C LYS A 23 -11.60 4.12 10.59
N ARG A 24 -11.15 3.12 9.83
CA ARG A 24 -11.95 1.95 9.48
C ARG A 24 -12.31 1.12 10.71
N VAL A 25 -11.31 0.79 11.53
CA VAL A 25 -11.51 0.05 12.79
C VAL A 25 -12.46 0.80 13.70
N LYS A 26 -12.28 2.11 13.86
CA LYS A 26 -13.20 2.93 14.65
C LYS A 26 -14.64 2.85 14.15
N LEU A 27 -14.87 3.07 12.86
CA LEU A 27 -16.21 3.06 12.27
C LEU A 27 -16.90 1.71 12.46
N LYS A 28 -16.24 0.60 12.08
CA LYS A 28 -16.80 -0.75 12.22
C LYS A 28 -17.07 -1.14 13.66
N PHE A 29 -16.18 -0.74 14.57
CA PHE A 29 -16.35 -1.01 15.99
C PHE A 29 -17.48 -0.21 16.61
N ASP A 30 -17.61 1.09 16.28
CA ASP A 30 -18.71 1.94 16.72
C ASP A 30 -20.06 1.42 16.22
N ASP A 31 -20.13 0.94 14.98
CA ASP A 31 -21.35 0.38 14.39
C ASP A 31 -21.74 -0.95 15.03
N PHE A 32 -20.77 -1.86 15.23
CA PHE A 32 -20.98 -3.10 15.97
C PHE A 32 -21.55 -2.84 17.38
N HIS A 33 -21.00 -1.85 18.10
CA HIS A 33 -21.48 -1.49 19.43
C HIS A 33 -22.93 -0.99 19.42
N LYS A 34 -23.29 -0.11 18.48
CA LYS A 34 -24.67 0.39 18.36
C LYS A 34 -25.67 -0.74 18.09
N GLU A 35 -25.32 -1.67 17.21
CA GLU A 35 -26.18 -2.83 16.88
C GLU A 35 -26.39 -3.75 18.09
N LYS A 36 -25.34 -3.99 18.89
CA LYS A 36 -25.44 -4.85 20.09
C LYS A 36 -26.10 -4.16 21.28
N GLU A 37 -25.91 -2.85 21.45
CA GLU A 37 -26.57 -2.07 22.52
C GLU A 37 -28.08 -1.91 22.26
N GLY A 38 -28.50 -1.76 20.99
CA GLY A 38 -29.91 -1.76 20.60
C GLY A 38 -30.62 -3.11 20.79
N GLY A 39 -29.86 -4.21 20.93
CA GLY A 39 -30.37 -5.59 21.04
C GLY A 39 -30.59 -6.11 22.47
N GLY A 40 -30.38 -5.30 23.51
CA GLY A 40 -30.74 -5.67 24.88
C GLY A 40 -29.92 -6.83 25.46
N LYS A 41 -28.58 -6.73 25.42
CA LYS A 41 -27.63 -7.28 26.41
C LYS A 41 -26.24 -6.90 25.92
N GLY A 42 -25.56 -6.03 26.67
CA GLY A 42 -24.20 -5.60 26.41
C GLY A 42 -23.26 -6.81 26.34
N THR A 43 -23.05 -7.30 25.12
CA THR A 43 -21.99 -8.25 24.82
C THR A 43 -20.73 -7.40 24.73
N GLN A 44 -20.06 -7.21 25.88
CA GLN A 44 -18.68 -6.77 25.86
C GLN A 44 -17.92 -7.77 25.00
N ILE A 45 -17.34 -7.33 23.87
CA ILE A 45 -16.32 -8.14 23.22
C ILE A 45 -15.21 -8.31 24.25
N ASP A 46 -15.03 -9.54 24.73
CA ASP A 46 -14.07 -9.84 25.78
C ASP A 46 -12.68 -10.01 25.18
N PHE A 47 -12.14 -8.91 24.63
CA PHE A 47 -10.73 -8.86 24.26
C PHE A 47 -9.88 -9.01 25.52
N TYR A 48 -8.77 -9.75 25.42
CA TYR A 48 -7.73 -9.72 26.46
C TYR A 48 -7.29 -8.26 26.73
N PRO A 49 -6.86 -7.91 27.95
CA PRO A 49 -6.51 -6.52 28.29
C PRO A 49 -5.50 -5.86 27.33
N GLU A 50 -4.53 -6.64 26.84
CA GLU A 50 -3.56 -6.21 25.83
C GLU A 50 -4.22 -5.84 24.50
N ASP A 51 -5.18 -6.65 24.05
CA ASP A 51 -5.92 -6.46 22.81
C ASP A 51 -6.86 -5.26 22.93
N ARG A 52 -7.44 -4.99 24.12
CA ARG A 52 -8.21 -3.76 24.39
C ARG A 52 -7.33 -2.52 24.33
N SER A 53 -6.13 -2.58 24.90
CA SER A 53 -5.16 -1.48 24.83
C SER A 53 -4.71 -1.20 23.39
N LEU A 54 -4.49 -2.27 22.62
CA LEU A 54 -4.18 -2.18 21.19
C LEU A 54 -5.35 -1.56 20.41
N LEU A 55 -6.58 -2.05 20.59
CA LEU A 55 -7.77 -1.50 19.95
C LEU A 55 -7.92 -0.01 20.25
N ASN A 56 -7.83 0.39 21.51
CA ASN A 56 -7.87 1.79 21.91
C ASN A 56 -6.74 2.61 21.27
N SER A 57 -5.56 2.03 21.11
CA SER A 57 -4.45 2.69 20.40
C SER A 57 -4.75 2.89 18.92
N ILE A 58 -5.31 1.88 18.26
CA ILE A 58 -5.70 1.93 16.84
C ILE A 58 -6.83 2.95 16.64
N ILE A 59 -7.92 2.88 17.42
CA ILE A 59 -9.06 3.79 17.32
C ILE A 59 -8.65 5.26 17.53
N ASN A 60 -7.72 5.51 18.44
CA ASN A 60 -7.23 6.86 18.74
C ASN A 60 -6.04 7.28 17.87
N ASN A 61 -5.64 6.47 16.87
CA ASN A 61 -4.55 6.77 15.96
C ASN A 61 -3.22 7.08 16.70
N ASN A 62 -2.95 6.38 17.80
CA ASN A 62 -1.80 6.60 18.65
C ASN A 62 -0.56 5.90 18.09
N ARG A 63 0.19 6.56 17.20
CA ARG A 63 1.32 5.97 16.45
C ARG A 63 2.58 5.76 17.30
N SER A 64 3.16 4.57 17.26
CA SER A 64 4.56 4.31 17.63
C SER A 64 5.13 3.23 16.70
N LYS A 65 6.46 3.11 16.58
CA LYS A 65 7.11 2.23 15.58
C LYS A 65 6.67 0.76 15.63
N GLU A 66 6.32 0.24 16.81
CA GLU A 66 5.85 -1.15 16.98
C GLU A 66 4.33 -1.31 16.80
N LYS A 67 3.56 -0.21 16.78
CA LYS A 67 2.07 -0.22 16.81
C LYS A 67 1.38 -0.42 15.46
N PHE A 68 2.13 -0.51 14.37
CA PHE A 68 1.53 -0.89 13.09
C PHE A 68 1.20 -2.38 13.04
N LEU A 69 1.83 -3.19 13.90
CA LEU A 69 1.59 -4.63 13.98
C LEU A 69 0.26 -4.93 14.68
N ILE A 70 -0.69 -5.47 13.92
CA ILE A 70 -1.88 -6.11 14.48
C ILE A 70 -1.53 -7.59 14.68
N PRO A 71 -1.61 -8.14 15.91
CA PRO A 71 -1.44 -9.57 16.15
C PRO A 71 -2.49 -10.38 15.40
N GLN A 72 -2.11 -11.54 14.86
CA GLN A 72 -3.05 -12.38 14.11
C GLN A 72 -4.30 -12.73 14.92
N ARG A 73 -4.13 -13.09 16.21
CA ARG A 73 -5.24 -13.37 17.13
C ARG A 73 -6.29 -12.25 17.20
N PHE A 74 -5.85 -11.00 17.09
CA PHE A 74 -6.73 -9.84 17.12
C PHE A 74 -7.52 -9.71 15.81
N ALA A 75 -6.83 -9.90 14.68
CA ALA A 75 -7.46 -9.93 13.37
C ALA A 75 -8.48 -11.07 13.26
N ASP A 76 -8.13 -12.27 13.72
CA ASP A 76 -9.02 -13.43 13.73
C ASP A 76 -10.28 -13.13 14.53
N ARG A 77 -10.13 -12.56 15.74
CA ARG A 77 -11.26 -12.20 16.59
C ARG A 77 -12.20 -11.17 15.95
N MET A 78 -11.63 -10.16 15.29
CA MET A 78 -12.40 -9.14 14.57
C MET A 78 -13.23 -9.71 13.41
N VAL A 79 -12.77 -10.81 12.80
CA VAL A 79 -13.51 -11.52 11.75
C VAL A 79 -14.53 -12.49 12.35
N GLU A 80 -14.17 -13.23 13.40
CA GLU A 80 -15.08 -14.15 14.12
C GLU A 80 -16.31 -13.42 14.70
N ASP A 81 -16.11 -12.20 15.21
CA ASP A 81 -17.20 -11.37 15.74
C ASP A 81 -17.96 -10.62 14.64
N GLU A 82 -17.69 -10.91 13.36
CA GLU A 82 -18.35 -10.33 12.17
C GLU A 82 -18.22 -8.80 12.05
N ILE A 83 -17.24 -8.20 12.74
CA ILE A 83 -16.93 -6.76 12.64
C ILE A 83 -16.33 -6.47 11.26
N PHE A 84 -15.55 -7.41 10.74
CA PHE A 84 -14.98 -7.41 9.39
C PHE A 84 -15.30 -8.74 8.68
N SER A 85 -15.48 -8.70 7.36
CA SER A 85 -15.75 -9.89 6.55
C SER A 85 -14.54 -10.81 6.44
N ASP A 86 -13.34 -10.24 6.42
CA ASP A 86 -12.07 -10.95 6.39
C ASP A 86 -10.93 -10.03 6.87
N GLY A 87 -9.71 -10.59 6.98
CA GLY A 87 -8.54 -9.80 7.35
C GLY A 87 -8.13 -8.78 6.28
N LYS A 88 -8.43 -9.00 5.00
CA LYS A 88 -8.12 -8.02 3.95
C LYS A 88 -8.94 -6.74 4.16
N GLU A 89 -10.23 -6.86 4.48
CA GLU A 89 -11.08 -5.72 4.83
C GLU A 89 -10.53 -5.01 6.07
N LEU A 90 -10.06 -5.75 7.08
CA LEU A 90 -9.42 -5.14 8.24
C LEU A 90 -8.20 -4.28 7.84
N TYR A 91 -7.22 -4.87 7.15
CA TYR A 91 -5.94 -4.19 6.85
C TYR A 91 -6.06 -3.14 5.74
N TRP A 92 -6.84 -3.39 4.68
CA TRP A 92 -6.90 -2.57 3.47
C TRP A 92 -8.31 -2.08 3.12
N GLY A 93 -9.35 -2.57 3.77
CA GLY A 93 -10.71 -2.15 3.48
C GLY A 93 -11.28 -2.78 2.22
N THR A 94 -12.40 -2.23 1.78
CA THR A 94 -13.14 -2.74 0.62
C THR A 94 -12.49 -2.28 -0.69
N SER A 95 -12.81 -2.94 -1.81
CA SER A 95 -12.33 -2.51 -3.14
C SER A 95 -12.71 -1.06 -3.47
N ASN A 96 -13.88 -0.60 -3.00
CA ASN A 96 -14.32 0.79 -3.17
C ASN A 96 -13.46 1.76 -2.35
N GLU A 97 -13.14 1.40 -1.10
CA GLU A 97 -12.28 2.21 -0.24
C GLU A 97 -10.85 2.30 -0.80
N ILE A 98 -10.26 1.17 -1.22
CA ILE A 98 -8.97 1.11 -1.92
C ILE A 98 -9.01 2.02 -3.15
N GLY A 99 -10.15 2.08 -3.85
CA GLY A 99 -10.49 3.02 -4.91
C GLY A 99 -10.06 4.45 -4.60
N GLN A 100 -10.45 4.93 -3.43
CA GLN A 100 -10.45 6.35 -3.05
C GLN A 100 -9.09 6.84 -2.57
N TYR A 101 -8.28 5.99 -1.94
CA TYR A 101 -7.00 6.40 -1.35
C TYR A 101 -5.76 5.97 -2.15
N PHE A 102 -5.94 5.20 -3.24
CA PHE A 102 -4.83 4.63 -4.01
C PHE A 102 -3.81 5.70 -4.46
N ASP A 103 -4.28 6.78 -5.06
CA ASP A 103 -3.42 7.85 -5.56
C ASP A 103 -2.61 8.49 -4.42
N ASP A 104 -3.24 8.72 -3.28
CA ASP A 104 -2.59 9.29 -2.09
C ASP A 104 -1.47 8.39 -1.56
N LEU A 105 -1.69 7.07 -1.53
CA LEU A 105 -0.66 6.10 -1.14
C LEU A 105 0.49 6.04 -2.15
N ILE A 106 0.21 6.07 -3.46
CA ILE A 106 1.27 6.09 -4.47
C ILE A 106 2.08 7.39 -4.38
N ILE A 107 1.44 8.54 -4.20
CA ILE A 107 2.13 9.82 -4.02
C ILE A 107 2.98 9.80 -2.76
N ALA A 108 2.47 9.25 -1.65
CA ALA A 108 3.22 9.11 -0.41
C ALA A 108 4.42 8.18 -0.56
N LEU A 109 4.25 7.04 -1.24
CA LEU A 109 5.33 6.12 -1.57
C LEU A 109 6.43 6.83 -2.38
N LEU A 110 6.04 7.57 -3.42
CA LEU A 110 6.98 8.33 -4.24
C LEU A 110 7.74 9.38 -3.41
N LYS A 111 7.07 10.07 -2.49
CA LYS A 111 7.71 11.01 -1.55
C LYS A 111 8.72 10.32 -0.64
N ASP A 112 8.43 9.12 -0.14
CA ASP A 112 9.35 8.37 0.72
C ASP A 112 10.63 7.95 -0.02
N VAL A 113 10.51 7.61 -1.30
CA VAL A 113 11.64 7.05 -2.06
C VAL A 113 12.41 8.09 -2.87
N HIS A 114 11.82 9.26 -3.14
CA HIS A 114 12.37 10.21 -4.11
C HIS A 114 13.81 10.61 -3.84
N ASP A 115 14.18 10.71 -2.56
CA ASP A 115 15.49 11.18 -2.15
C ASP A 115 16.56 10.09 -2.07
N SER A 116 16.15 8.83 -2.16
CA SER A 116 17.05 7.68 -2.10
C SER A 116 18.02 7.67 -3.28
N ASP A 117 19.31 7.55 -2.98
CA ASP A 117 20.37 7.38 -4.00
C ASP A 117 20.08 6.19 -4.91
N TYR A 118 19.57 5.09 -4.36
CA TYR A 118 19.21 3.92 -5.15
C TYR A 118 18.11 4.27 -6.14
N PHE A 119 17.03 4.90 -5.67
CA PHE A 119 15.90 5.28 -6.51
C PHE A 119 16.33 6.26 -7.62
N LYS A 120 17.04 7.33 -7.26
CA LYS A 120 17.60 8.31 -8.20
C LYS A 120 18.50 7.64 -9.25
N SER A 121 19.41 6.76 -8.85
CA SER A 121 20.33 6.07 -9.77
C SER A 121 19.65 5.13 -10.79
N LYS A 122 18.39 4.75 -10.55
CA LYS A 122 17.62 3.85 -11.41
C LYS A 122 16.65 4.57 -12.33
N LEU A 123 16.44 5.88 -12.16
CA LEU A 123 15.54 6.65 -13.00
C LEU A 123 16.22 7.13 -14.28
N ILE A 124 15.51 6.99 -15.41
CA ILE A 124 15.92 7.51 -16.71
C ILE A 124 15.46 8.97 -16.80
N GLY A 125 16.16 9.88 -16.11
CA GLY A 125 15.90 11.33 -16.18
C GLY A 125 15.96 12.03 -14.84
N ASP A 126 16.97 12.90 -14.66
CA ASP A 126 17.26 13.59 -13.39
C ASP A 126 16.35 14.79 -13.06
N ASN A 127 15.53 15.26 -14.00
CA ASN A 127 15.04 16.65 -13.96
C ASN A 127 13.60 16.86 -13.50
N TYR A 128 12.72 15.85 -13.44
CA TYR A 128 11.31 16.07 -13.06
C TYR A 128 11.01 15.80 -11.57
N PHE A 129 11.95 15.18 -10.84
CA PHE A 129 11.86 15.00 -9.39
C PHE A 129 12.46 16.17 -8.59
N LYS A 130 12.99 17.21 -9.26
CA LYS A 130 13.47 18.42 -8.59
C LYS A 130 12.27 19.20 -8.01
N ASP A 131 12.40 19.62 -6.76
CA ASP A 131 11.54 20.57 -6.05
C ASP A 131 10.19 20.08 -5.49
N GLY A 132 10.09 18.84 -5.01
CA GLY A 132 8.96 18.42 -4.16
C GLY A 132 7.59 18.38 -4.85
N ARG A 133 7.56 18.43 -6.19
CA ARG A 133 6.34 18.41 -7.02
C ARG A 133 5.86 17.01 -7.38
N ILE A 134 6.23 15.99 -6.61
CA ILE A 134 5.92 14.57 -6.87
C ILE A 134 4.42 14.33 -7.10
N GLY A 135 3.56 14.99 -6.33
CA GLY A 135 2.11 14.90 -6.52
C GLY A 135 1.64 15.46 -7.87
N ASN A 136 2.15 16.63 -8.26
CA ASN A 136 1.83 17.23 -9.57
C ASN A 136 2.36 16.39 -10.73
N PHE A 137 3.55 15.80 -10.56
CA PHE A 137 4.13 14.89 -11.53
C PHE A 137 3.24 13.65 -11.70
N TYR A 138 2.87 12.97 -10.62
CA TYR A 138 1.94 11.84 -10.66
C TYR A 138 0.62 12.22 -11.35
N LEU A 139 0.00 13.34 -10.96
CA LEU A 139 -1.24 13.81 -11.58
C LEU A 139 -1.09 14.12 -13.08
N HIS A 140 0.07 14.65 -13.49
CA HIS A 140 0.37 14.89 -14.89
C HIS A 140 0.46 13.58 -15.67
N LEU A 141 1.21 12.59 -15.16
CA LEU A 141 1.30 11.26 -15.75
C LEU A 141 -0.07 10.60 -15.85
N SER A 142 -0.89 10.71 -14.81
CA SER A 142 -2.23 10.11 -14.77
C SER A 142 -3.19 10.68 -15.81
N ARG A 143 -3.03 11.95 -16.16
CA ARG A 143 -3.79 12.60 -17.24
C ARG A 143 -3.24 12.28 -18.62
N TYR A 144 -1.93 12.13 -18.73
CA TYR A 144 -1.24 11.88 -19.99
C TYR A 144 -1.48 10.45 -20.50
N ASP A 145 -1.30 9.43 -19.64
CA ASP A 145 -1.57 8.03 -19.98
C ASP A 145 -2.42 7.35 -18.89
N PRO A 146 -3.76 7.49 -18.94
CA PRO A 146 -4.66 6.87 -17.97
C PRO A 146 -4.66 5.33 -18.05
N ASN A 147 -4.23 4.72 -19.16
CA ASN A 147 -4.17 3.27 -19.26
C ASN A 147 -3.01 2.71 -18.44
N ARG A 148 -1.87 3.41 -18.40
CA ARG A 148 -0.74 3.03 -17.55
C ARG A 148 -1.08 3.13 -16.07
N ILE A 149 -1.90 4.10 -15.66
CA ILE A 149 -2.44 4.16 -14.29
C ILE A 149 -3.29 2.94 -13.97
N LYS A 150 -4.13 2.47 -14.90
CA LYS A 150 -4.90 1.23 -14.70
C LYS A 150 -3.98 0.02 -14.49
N ILE A 151 -2.86 -0.06 -15.20
CA ILE A 151 -1.85 -1.12 -15.02
C ILE A 151 -1.23 -1.02 -13.62
N LEU A 152 -0.80 0.17 -13.20
CA LEU A 152 -0.26 0.39 -11.86
C LEU A 152 -1.30 0.03 -10.78
N ARG A 153 -2.56 0.39 -10.99
CA ARG A 153 -3.65 0.07 -10.08
C ARG A 153 -3.84 -1.43 -9.92
N LYS A 154 -3.87 -2.17 -11.03
CA LYS A 154 -3.94 -3.63 -11.01
C LYS A 154 -2.74 -4.25 -10.28
N SER A 155 -1.55 -3.70 -10.47
CA SER A 155 -0.35 -4.11 -9.75
C SER A 155 -0.47 -3.86 -8.23
N PHE A 156 -1.08 -2.75 -7.84
CA PHE A 156 -1.34 -2.43 -6.44
C PHE A 156 -2.37 -3.37 -5.79
N ASP A 157 -3.41 -3.77 -6.53
CA ASP A 157 -4.36 -4.77 -6.06
C ASP A 157 -3.68 -6.12 -5.77
N LEU A 158 -2.70 -6.51 -6.59
CA LEU A 158 -1.86 -7.70 -6.34
C LEU A 158 -0.94 -7.49 -5.12
N PHE A 159 -0.35 -6.31 -4.98
CA PHE A 159 0.47 -5.95 -3.82
C PHE A 159 -0.31 -6.11 -2.51
N ILE A 160 -1.58 -5.68 -2.48
CA ILE A 160 -2.50 -5.89 -1.34
C ILE A 160 -2.75 -7.39 -1.10
N GLN A 161 -2.79 -8.21 -2.15
CA GLN A 161 -2.88 -9.67 -2.06
C GLN A 161 -1.55 -10.34 -1.71
N ASN A 162 -0.54 -9.56 -1.29
CA ASN A 162 0.81 -10.03 -0.98
C ASN A 162 1.55 -10.63 -2.19
N GLU A 163 1.12 -10.29 -3.40
CA GLU A 163 1.71 -10.70 -4.67
C GLU A 163 2.37 -9.51 -5.37
N ILE A 164 3.48 -9.75 -6.05
CA ILE A 164 4.10 -8.72 -6.91
C ILE A 164 4.45 -9.40 -8.22
N GLU A 165 3.89 -8.87 -9.30
CA GLU A 165 4.26 -9.23 -10.67
C GLU A 165 5.45 -8.38 -11.09
N LYS A 166 6.46 -9.02 -11.69
CA LYS A 166 7.55 -8.30 -12.34
C LYS A 166 7.11 -7.78 -13.70
N TYR A 167 7.46 -6.53 -13.98
CA TYR A 167 7.24 -5.92 -15.29
C TYR A 167 8.59 -5.75 -15.99
N PHE A 168 8.58 -5.63 -17.31
CA PHE A 168 9.74 -5.26 -18.09
C PHE A 168 9.32 -4.22 -19.14
N ILE A 169 10.26 -3.37 -19.54
CA ILE A 169 10.03 -2.42 -20.63
C ILE A 169 10.63 -3.06 -21.88
N GLU A 170 9.83 -3.21 -22.93
CA GLU A 170 10.29 -3.63 -24.26
C GLU A 170 10.06 -2.49 -25.26
N GLU A 171 11.01 -2.29 -26.17
CA GLU A 171 10.85 -1.37 -27.29
C GLU A 171 10.32 -2.14 -28.50
N LYS A 172 9.16 -1.73 -29.03
CA LYS A 172 8.55 -2.28 -30.25
C LYS A 172 8.29 -1.14 -31.23
N ASP A 173 8.92 -1.21 -32.39
CA ASP A 173 8.76 -0.23 -33.48
C ASP A 173 8.97 1.24 -33.03
N GLY A 174 9.92 1.48 -32.11
CA GLY A 174 10.21 2.81 -31.55
C GLY A 174 9.23 3.28 -30.46
N VAL A 175 8.30 2.42 -30.04
CA VAL A 175 7.38 2.64 -28.92
C VAL A 175 7.78 1.75 -27.74
N PHE A 176 7.96 2.35 -26.57
CA PHE A 176 8.22 1.60 -25.33
C PHE A 176 6.91 1.12 -24.72
N ASP A 177 6.73 -0.20 -24.61
CA ASP A 177 5.57 -0.83 -23.99
C ASP A 177 5.98 -1.58 -22.71
N ILE A 178 5.07 -1.65 -21.73
CA ILE A 178 5.27 -2.42 -20.50
C ILE A 178 4.80 -3.84 -20.74
N GLU A 179 5.74 -4.72 -21.06
CA GLU A 179 5.47 -6.14 -21.19
C GLU A 179 5.38 -6.82 -19.83
N LYS A 180 4.32 -7.63 -19.68
CA LYS A 180 4.14 -8.49 -18.51
C LYS A 180 4.90 -9.79 -18.72
N LYS A 181 6.01 -9.99 -18.01
CA LYS A 181 6.61 -11.32 -17.85
C LYS A 181 6.27 -11.85 -16.46
N VAL A 182 5.41 -12.86 -16.41
CA VAL A 182 4.77 -13.30 -15.16
C VAL A 182 5.75 -14.11 -14.29
N ASP A 183 6.65 -13.42 -13.60
CA ASP A 183 7.37 -13.97 -12.46
C ASP A 183 6.78 -13.37 -11.17
N PHE A 184 6.14 -14.22 -10.37
CA PHE A 184 5.56 -13.81 -9.09
C PHE A 184 6.62 -13.81 -8.00
N VAL A 185 6.85 -12.67 -7.35
CA VAL A 185 7.62 -12.63 -6.11
C VAL A 185 6.69 -12.88 -4.91
N LYS A 186 6.32 -14.15 -4.71
CA LYS A 186 5.70 -14.62 -3.46
C LYS A 186 6.80 -14.85 -2.43
N LYS A 187 6.98 -13.94 -1.47
CA LYS A 187 7.75 -14.26 -0.26
C LYS A 187 6.86 -15.15 0.61
N SER A 188 7.03 -16.46 0.47
CA SER A 188 6.76 -17.64 1.33
C SER A 188 5.83 -17.58 2.57
N ASN A 189 5.07 -16.53 2.84
CA ASN A 189 4.20 -16.43 4.00
C ASN A 189 2.75 -16.71 3.57
N LEU A 190 2.10 -17.56 4.35
CA LEU A 190 0.83 -18.25 4.11
C LEU A 190 -0.41 -17.33 3.98
N ASP A 191 -0.26 -16.02 4.18
CA ASP A 191 -1.40 -15.09 4.19
C ASP A 191 -1.76 -14.63 2.77
N ASN A 192 -3.04 -14.76 2.42
CA ASN A 192 -3.61 -14.36 1.11
C ASN A 192 -3.71 -12.83 0.91
N TYR A 193 -3.23 -12.04 1.87
CA TYR A 193 -3.23 -10.58 1.84
C TYR A 193 -2.05 -10.02 2.64
N LEU A 194 -1.70 -8.76 2.37
CA LEU A 194 -0.54 -8.11 2.95
C LEU A 194 -0.85 -7.59 4.35
N THR A 195 -0.17 -8.10 5.37
CA THR A 195 -0.31 -7.61 6.75
C THR A 195 0.69 -6.49 7.05
N SER A 196 0.46 -5.73 8.11
CA SER A 196 1.41 -4.70 8.57
C SER A 196 2.80 -5.24 8.88
N LYS A 197 2.92 -6.53 9.23
CA LYS A 197 4.19 -7.21 9.50
C LYS A 197 5.06 -7.31 8.26
N GLN A 198 4.45 -7.58 7.11
CA GLN A 198 5.14 -7.76 5.84
C GLN A 198 5.29 -6.46 5.06
N LEU A 199 4.46 -5.46 5.38
CA LEU A 199 4.32 -4.22 4.62
C LEU A 199 5.67 -3.51 4.34
N PRO A 200 6.56 -3.26 5.32
CA PRO A 200 7.79 -2.51 5.05
C PRO A 200 8.70 -3.19 4.02
N ASP A 201 8.87 -4.51 4.15
CA ASP A 201 9.68 -5.31 3.24
C ASP A 201 9.07 -5.40 1.84
N LYS A 202 7.74 -5.52 1.77
CA LYS A 202 7.01 -5.59 0.51
C LYS A 202 6.99 -4.25 -0.21
N LEU A 203 6.93 -3.12 0.50
CA LEU A 203 7.07 -1.79 -0.09
C LEU A 203 8.42 -1.63 -0.81
N LYS A 204 9.52 -2.10 -0.22
CA LYS A 204 10.84 -2.08 -0.87
C LYS A 204 10.81 -2.83 -2.20
N THR A 205 10.32 -4.06 -2.18
CA THR A 205 10.20 -4.88 -3.40
C THR A 205 9.26 -4.25 -4.43
N TYR A 206 8.13 -3.69 -3.99
CA TYR A 206 7.18 -3.03 -4.89
C TYR A 206 7.79 -1.81 -5.57
N VAL A 207 8.60 -1.03 -4.86
CA VAL A 207 9.32 0.10 -5.44
C VAL A 207 10.33 -0.37 -6.49
N GLU A 208 11.16 -1.36 -6.12
CA GLU A 208 12.24 -1.88 -6.94
C GLU A 208 11.73 -2.53 -8.25
N GLU A 209 10.64 -3.29 -8.15
CA GLU A 209 10.16 -4.16 -9.24
C GLU A 209 8.98 -3.56 -10.02
N VAL A 210 8.31 -2.53 -9.50
CA VAL A 210 7.12 -1.93 -10.14
C VAL A 210 7.25 -0.42 -10.30
N ILE A 211 7.42 0.33 -9.21
CA ILE A 211 7.35 1.80 -9.25
C ILE A 211 8.43 2.40 -10.15
N ILE A 212 9.68 1.95 -10.02
CA ILE A 212 10.79 2.47 -10.82
C ILE A 212 10.55 2.22 -12.32
N LEU A 213 10.11 1.01 -12.68
CA LEU A 213 9.82 0.67 -14.07
C LEU A 213 8.66 1.46 -14.64
N PHE A 214 7.59 1.60 -13.86
CA PHE A 214 6.45 2.42 -14.22
C PHE A 214 6.86 3.87 -14.52
N LEU A 215 7.73 4.46 -13.70
CA LEU A 215 8.23 5.81 -13.96
C LEU A 215 9.13 5.88 -15.19
N ASN A 216 10.06 4.94 -15.35
CA ASN A 216 10.97 4.91 -16.48
C ASN A 216 10.26 4.75 -17.82
N SER A 217 9.19 3.96 -17.88
CA SER A 217 8.41 3.81 -19.12
C SER A 217 7.77 5.13 -19.53
N PHE A 218 7.30 5.95 -18.57
CA PHE A 218 6.78 7.29 -18.85
C PHE A 218 7.86 8.22 -19.38
N TYR A 219 9.05 8.21 -18.77
CA TYR A 219 10.16 9.02 -19.25
C TYR A 219 10.59 8.67 -20.67
N LEU A 220 10.71 7.37 -20.96
CA LEU A 220 11.13 6.92 -22.29
C LEU A 220 10.14 7.35 -23.38
N GLU A 221 8.84 7.32 -23.10
CA GLU A 221 7.83 7.82 -24.04
C GLU A 221 7.85 9.35 -24.20
N LEU A 222 8.16 10.10 -23.13
CA LEU A 222 8.35 11.54 -23.23
C LEU A 222 9.59 11.92 -24.05
N LEU A 223 10.64 11.08 -24.03
CA LEU A 223 11.88 11.28 -24.79
C LEU A 223 11.77 10.84 -26.25
N SER A 224 10.84 9.95 -26.60
CA SER A 224 10.63 9.48 -27.98
C SER A 224 9.75 10.41 -28.84
N LYS A 225 9.35 11.56 -28.28
CA LYS A 225 8.60 12.63 -28.97
C LYS A 225 9.46 13.88 -29.13
#